data_AF-V4JQ59-F1
#
_entry.id   AF-V4JQ59-F1
#
_cell.length_a   1.000
_cell.length_b   1.000
_cell.length_c   1.000
_cell.angle_alpha   90.00
_cell.angle_beta   90.00
_cell.angle_gamma   90.00
#
_symmetry.space_group_name_H-M   'P 1'
#
loop_
_entity.id
_entity.type
_entity.pdbx_description
1 polymer ?
#
loop_
_entity_poly.entity_id
_entity_poly.type
_entity_poly.pdbx_seq_one_letter_code
_entity_poly.pdbx_strand_id
1 'polypeptide(L)' 'MADGLNTSFPTASGALEKLAELGIVRETTGKQRGRIYAYSDYLALLDRGTEPLPA' A
#
# COMPACT_ATOMS: atom_id res chain seq x y z
N MET A 1 -9.64 3.07 9.81
CA MET A 1 -8.30 2.59 10.18
C MET A 1 -7.36 3.79 10.34
N ALA A 2 -7.44 4.44 11.49
CA ALA A 2 -6.47 5.43 11.99
C ALA A 2 -6.20 5.19 13.49
N ASP A 3 -6.54 3.99 13.98
CA ASP A 3 -6.62 3.68 15.42
C ASP A 3 -5.30 3.11 15.99
N GLY A 4 -4.38 2.67 15.12
CA GLY A 4 -3.10 2.05 15.53
C GLY A 4 -1.91 3.01 15.60
N LEU A 5 -2.03 4.20 15.00
CA LEU A 5 -1.02 5.25 15.00
C LEU A 5 -1.78 6.52 15.35
N ASN A 6 -1.54 7.10 16.53
CA ASN A 6 -2.24 8.28 17.06
C ASN A 6 -2.11 9.51 16.13
N THR A 7 -2.83 9.50 15.01
CA THR A 7 -2.66 10.37 13.86
C THR A 7 -4.00 10.56 13.16
N SER A 8 -4.15 11.70 12.49
CA SER A 8 -5.40 12.02 11.78
C SER A 8 -5.45 11.37 10.40
N PHE A 9 -6.67 11.10 9.91
CA PHE A 9 -6.89 10.60 8.56
C PHE A 9 -6.21 11.44 7.45
N PRO A 10 -6.31 12.79 7.42
CA PRO A 10 -5.63 13.58 6.39
C PRO A 10 -4.10 13.51 6.50
N THR A 11 -3.55 13.43 7.72
CA THR A 11 -2.10 13.23 7.91
C THR A 11 -1.64 11.89 7.36
N ALA A 12 -2.33 10.80 7.71
CA ALA A 12 -2.02 9.46 7.22
C ALA A 12 -2.17 9.37 5.69
N SER A 13 -3.22 9.98 5.13
CA SER A 13 -3.46 9.97 3.69
C SER A 13 -2.35 10.70 2.93
N GLY A 14 -1.96 11.90 3.36
CA GLY A 14 -0.86 12.64 2.72
C GLY A 14 0.50 11.95 2.86
N ALA A 15 0.73 11.22 3.96
CA ALA A 15 1.92 10.39 4.11
C ALA A 15 1.94 9.23 3.11
N LEU A 16 0.81 8.53 2.94
CA LEU A 16 0.66 7.44 1.97
C LEU A 16 0.81 7.92 0.53
N GLU A 17 0.32 9.11 0.19
CA GLU A 17 0.53 9.72 -1.13
C GLU A 17 2.02 9.96 -1.40
N LYS A 18 2.76 10.54 -0.45
CA LYS A 18 4.21 10.73 -0.57
C LYS A 18 4.97 9.42 -0.71
N LEU A 19 4.60 8.40 0.07
CA LEU A 19 5.21 7.07 -0.05
C LEU A 19 4.94 6.45 -1.43
N ALA A 20 3.78 6.73 -2.03
CA ALA A 20 3.44 6.28 -3.37
C ALA A 20 4.25 7.02 -4.44
N GLU A 21 4.43 8.34 -4.30
CA GLU A 21 5.30 9.15 -5.17
C GLU A 21 6.76 8.68 -5.14
N LEU A 22 7.23 8.25 -3.96
CA LEU A 22 8.56 7.66 -3.79
C LEU A 22 8.66 6.22 -4.31
N GLY A 23 7.56 5.61 -4.76
CA GLY A 23 7.52 4.25 -5.27
C GLY A 23 7.57 3.15 -4.20
N ILE A 24 7.44 3.49 -2.91
CA ILE A 24 7.51 2.53 -1.79
C ILE A 24 6.19 1.74 -1.68
N VAL A 25 5.05 2.41 -1.91
CA VAL A 25 3.73 1.78 -1.93
C VAL A 25 3.01 2.09 -3.23
N ARG A 26 1.99 1.30 -3.57
CA ARG A 26 1.18 1.50 -4.77
C ARG A 26 -0.28 1.62 -4.42
N GLU A 27 -0.94 2.65 -4.95
CA GLU A 27 -2.40 2.77 -4.89
C GLU A 27 -3.05 1.72 -5.81
N THR A 28 -4.04 0.98 -5.30
CA THR A 28 -4.63 -0.16 -6.02
C THR A 28 -6.08 0.02 -6.43
N THR A 29 -6.77 1.04 -5.95
CA THR A 29 -8.23 1.19 -6.11
C THR A 29 -8.65 2.14 -7.22
N GLY A 30 -7.79 3.10 -7.61
CA GLY A 30 -8.10 4.16 -8.55
C GLY A 30 -9.15 5.17 -8.07
N LYS A 31 -9.56 5.13 -6.79
CA LYS A 31 -10.67 5.95 -6.26
C LYS A 31 -10.18 7.33 -5.81
N GLN A 32 -11.10 8.30 -5.80
CA GLN A 32 -10.83 9.63 -5.23
C GLN A 32 -10.81 9.64 -3.69
N ARG A 33 -11.57 8.74 -3.05
CA ARG A 33 -11.69 8.62 -1.58
C ARG A 33 -11.65 7.17 -1.16
N GLY A 34 -11.16 6.91 0.05
CA GLY A 34 -11.03 5.55 0.57
C GLY A 34 -10.04 4.70 -0.23
N ARG A 35 -8.96 5.32 -0.71
CA ARG A 35 -7.88 4.65 -1.44
C ARG A 35 -7.23 3.58 -0.57
N ILE A 36 -6.86 2.48 -1.20
CA ILE A 36 -6.08 1.40 -0.57
C ILE A 36 -4.71 1.39 -1.22
N TYR A 37 -3.68 1.25 -0.38
CA TYR A 37 -2.28 1.21 -0.79
C TYR A 37 -1.71 -0.18 -0.47
N ALA A 38 -1.00 -0.77 -1.42
CA ALA A 38 -0.29 -2.03 -1.28
C ALA A 38 1.21 -1.77 -1.17
N TYR A 39 1.88 -2.46 -0.24
CA TYR A 39 3.34 -2.44 -0.17
C TYR A 39 3.92 -3.53 -1.09
N SER A 40 4.18 -3.15 -2.35
CA SER A 40 4.54 -4.08 -3.41
C SER A 40 5.81 -4.88 -3.12
N ASP A 41 6.85 -4.27 -2.54
CA ASP A 41 8.10 -4.98 -2.23
C ASP A 41 7.90 -6.08 -1.18
N TYR A 42 7.06 -5.82 -0.19
CA TYR A 42 6.74 -6.81 0.83
C TYR A 42 5.91 -7.95 0.24
N LEU A 43 4.93 -7.64 -0.62
CA LEU A 43 4.16 -8.67 -1.32
C LEU A 43 5.06 -9.51 -2.23
N ALA A 44 5.99 -8.90 -2.97
CA ALA A 44 6.96 -9.62 -3.80
C ALA A 44 7.94 -10.46 -2.98
N LEU A 45 8.30 -10.03 -1.77
CA LEU A 45 9.06 -10.85 -0.84
C LEU A 45 8.24 -12.06 -0.36
N LEU A 46 6.97 -11.86 -0.03
CA LEU A 46 6.09 -12.92 0.43
C LEU A 46 5.78 -13.94 -0.68
N ASP A 47 5.71 -13.49 -1.93
CA ASP A 47 5.40 -14.33 -3.09
C ASP A 47 6.59 -15.18 -3.55
N ARG A 48 7.82 -14.87 -3.10
CA ARG A 48 9.01 -15.66 -3.44
C ARG A 48 8.90 -17.08 -2.91
N GLY A 49 8.92 -18.06 -3.81
CA GLY A 49 8.76 -19.48 -3.48
C GLY A 49 7.30 -19.95 -3.41
N THR A 50 6.32 -19.06 -3.66
CA THR A 50 4.91 -19.41 -3.86
C THR A 50 4.44 -19.12 -5.29
N GLU A 51 5.38 -19.00 -6.23
CA GLU A 51 5.04 -18.73 -7.62
C GLU A 51 4.10 -19.82 -8.15
N PRO A 52 3.01 -19.45 -8.83
CA PRO A 52 2.05 -20.41 -9.35
C PRO A 52 2.77 -21.41 -10.26
N LEU A 53 2.47 -22.70 -10.05
CA LEU A 53 3.03 -23.77 -10.87
C LEU A 53 2.69 -23.49 -12.35
N PRO A 54 3.67 -23.50 -13.25
CA PRO A 54 3.41 -23.38 -14.67
C PRO A 54 2.46 -24.50 -15.11
N ALA A 55 1.48 -24.14 -15.95
CA ALA A 55 0.49 -25.07 -16.50
C ALA A 55 1.11 -26.12 -17.43
#